data_AF-A0A7D4D0A4-F1
#
_entry.id   AF-A0A7D4D0A4-F1
#
_cell.length_a   1.000
_cell.length_b   1.000
_cell.length_c   1.000
_cell.angle_alpha   90.00
_cell.angle_beta   90.00
_cell.angle_gamma   90.00
#
_symmetry.space_group_name_H-M   'P 1'
#
loop_
_entity.id
_entity.type
_entity.pdbx_description
1 polymer ?
#
loop_
_entity_poly.entity_id
_entity_poly.type
_entity_poly.pdbx_seq_one_letter_code
_entity_poly.pdbx_strand_id
1 'polypeptide(L)'
;MTDADDDDGGMASDGAASGDDREDPLAAAGVDPVVPEDAGGGEFAADEEVREFLREVAEDVRGDSSESKQLSAILYRVSDLYDAGEETSPEEIYLNVRHIMRIKSEGGLRR
;
A
#
# COMPACT_ATOMS: atom_id res chain seq x y z
N MET A 1 -51.30 -3.70 -32.32
CA MET A 1 -50.74 -2.34 -32.25
C MET A 1 -50.55 -2.07 -30.78
N THR A 2 -49.35 -2.04 -30.20
CA THR A 2 -48.02 -1.54 -30.64
C THR A 2 -47.01 -2.20 -29.68
N ASP A 3 -46.06 -3.00 -30.18
CA ASP A 3 -44.59 -2.75 -30.26
C ASP A 3 -43.80 -2.65 -28.95
N ALA A 4 -42.60 -3.25 -29.03
CA ALA A 4 -41.31 -2.84 -28.46
C ALA A 4 -40.68 -3.80 -27.43
N ASP A 5 -39.74 -4.58 -27.99
CA ASP A 5 -38.39 -4.95 -27.53
C ASP A 5 -37.91 -4.44 -26.16
N ASP A 6 -37.18 -5.27 -25.40
CA ASP A 6 -35.73 -5.11 -25.30
C ASP A 6 -35.03 -6.34 -24.71
N ASP A 7 -33.89 -6.65 -25.32
CA ASP A 7 -32.93 -7.71 -25.07
C ASP A 7 -31.92 -7.19 -24.03
N ASP A 8 -31.59 -7.98 -23.00
CA ASP A 8 -30.25 -7.87 -22.42
C ASP A 8 -29.83 -9.20 -21.81
N GLY A 9 -28.86 -9.81 -22.52
CA GLY A 9 -28.23 -11.05 -22.16
C GLY A 9 -27.47 -10.94 -20.84
N GLY A 10 -27.78 -11.84 -19.91
CA GLY A 10 -27.00 -12.06 -18.71
C GLY A 10 -25.57 -12.48 -19.06
N MET A 11 -24.67 -11.50 -19.10
CA MET A 11 -23.24 -11.70 -19.23
C MET A 11 -22.73 -12.44 -17.99
N ALA A 12 -22.25 -13.66 -18.25
CA ALA A 12 -21.41 -14.41 -17.34
C ALA A 12 -20.23 -13.52 -16.92
N SER A 13 -20.15 -13.19 -15.64
CA SER A 13 -18.92 -12.66 -15.06
C SER A 13 -17.99 -13.84 -14.80
N ASP A 14 -17.23 -14.19 -15.85
CA ASP A 14 -15.96 -14.89 -15.73
C ASP A 14 -14.97 -13.98 -14.98
N GLY A 15 -15.16 -13.89 -13.67
CA GLY A 15 -14.17 -13.37 -12.74
C GLY A 15 -13.23 -14.51 -12.37
N ALA A 16 -12.34 -14.88 -13.29
CA ALA A 16 -11.22 -15.76 -13.00
C ALA A 16 -10.41 -15.16 -11.85
N ALA A 17 -10.69 -15.61 -10.63
CA ALA A 17 -9.73 -15.61 -9.55
C ALA A 17 -8.59 -16.52 -9.99
N SER A 18 -7.70 -16.01 -10.83
CA SER A 18 -6.38 -16.58 -11.00
C SER A 18 -5.69 -16.36 -9.66
N GLY A 19 -5.90 -17.31 -8.74
CA GLY A 19 -5.08 -17.47 -7.56
C GLY A 19 -3.64 -17.57 -8.05
N ASP A 20 -2.94 -16.45 -7.96
CA ASP A 20 -1.52 -16.42 -8.18
C ASP A 20 -0.91 -17.14 -6.98
N ASP A 21 -0.65 -18.45 -7.13
CA ASP A 21 0.06 -19.31 -6.18
C ASP A 21 1.55 -18.89 -6.01
N ARG A 22 1.83 -17.58 -6.07
CA ARG A 22 3.14 -17.02 -5.74
C ARG A 22 3.07 -16.55 -4.30
N GLU A 23 3.95 -17.11 -3.49
CA GLU A 23 4.03 -16.78 -2.07
C GLU A 23 4.18 -15.26 -1.89
N ASP A 24 3.38 -14.69 -0.99
CA ASP A 24 3.51 -13.30 -0.58
C ASP A 24 4.98 -13.05 -0.21
N PRO A 25 5.67 -12.06 -0.78
CA PRO A 25 7.08 -11.80 -0.46
C PRO A 25 7.34 -11.62 1.05
N LEU A 26 6.37 -11.15 1.84
CA LEU A 26 6.49 -11.15 3.30
C LEU A 26 6.42 -12.57 3.88
N ALA A 27 5.46 -13.39 3.43
CA ALA A 27 5.34 -14.79 3.84
C ALA A 27 6.58 -15.62 3.43
N ALA A 28 7.11 -15.40 2.23
CA ALA A 28 8.34 -16.02 1.73
C ALA A 28 9.58 -15.62 2.54
N ALA A 29 9.60 -14.40 3.09
CA ALA A 29 10.63 -13.95 4.03
C ALA A 29 10.47 -14.55 5.43
N GLY A 30 9.45 -15.38 5.67
CA GLY A 30 9.12 -15.92 7.00
C GLY A 30 8.61 -14.84 7.97
N VAL A 31 8.24 -13.67 7.46
CA VAL A 31 7.65 -12.58 8.22
C VAL A 31 6.14 -12.69 8.04
N ASP A 32 5.47 -13.25 9.04
CA ASP A 32 4.01 -13.14 9.16
C ASP A 32 3.72 -11.87 9.96
N PRO A 33 3.38 -10.74 9.30
CA PRO A 33 3.02 -9.54 10.02
C PRO A 33 1.70 -9.82 10.74
N VAL A 34 1.79 -10.14 12.03
CA VAL A 34 0.64 -10.13 12.93
C VAL A 34 0.18 -8.68 12.98
N VAL A 35 -0.83 -8.34 12.19
CA VAL A 35 -1.56 -7.07 12.29
C VAL A 35 -2.63 -7.32 13.35
N PRO A 36 -2.54 -6.74 14.56
CA PRO A 36 -3.63 -6.81 15.52
C PRO A 36 -4.93 -6.36 14.87
N GLU A 37 -6.05 -7.01 15.20
CA GLU A 37 -7.39 -6.61 14.71
C GLU A 37 -7.69 -5.12 15.04
N ASP A 38 -7.07 -4.58 16.09
CA ASP A 38 -7.18 -3.18 16.53
C ASP A 38 -6.15 -2.23 15.87
N ALA A 39 -5.27 -2.71 14.99
CA ALA A 39 -4.20 -1.91 14.37
C ALA A 39 -4.73 -0.82 13.42
N GLY A 40 -6.00 -0.91 13.01
CA GLY A 40 -6.67 0.10 12.19
C GLY A 40 -7.23 1.30 12.98
N GLY A 41 -7.04 1.36 14.30
CA GLY A 41 -7.79 2.29 15.18
C GLY A 41 -6.96 3.33 15.95
N GLY A 42 -5.67 3.48 15.69
CA GLY A 42 -4.87 4.53 16.32
C GLY A 42 -5.07 5.85 15.57
N GLU A 43 -5.95 6.74 16.05
CA GLU A 43 -5.89 8.14 15.66
C GLU A 43 -4.52 8.69 16.10
N PHE A 44 -3.66 9.00 15.13
CA PHE A 44 -2.42 9.70 15.41
C PHE A 44 -2.76 11.15 15.72
N ALA A 45 -2.51 11.57 16.96
CA ALA A 45 -2.61 12.97 17.30
C ALA A 45 -1.62 13.75 16.43
N ALA A 46 -2.07 14.87 15.88
CA ALA A 46 -1.19 15.73 15.11
C ALA A 46 -0.01 16.18 15.98
N ASP A 47 1.20 15.98 15.47
CA ASP A 47 2.44 16.19 16.20
C ASP A 47 3.54 16.64 15.23
N GLU A 48 3.77 17.96 15.20
CA GLU A 48 4.76 18.55 14.30
C GLU A 48 6.19 18.13 14.65
N GLU A 49 6.51 17.92 15.94
CA GLU A 49 7.85 17.53 16.36
C GLU A 49 8.19 16.12 15.85
N VAL A 50 7.24 15.19 15.98
CA VAL A 50 7.40 13.83 15.44
C VAL A 50 7.47 13.85 13.91
N ARG A 51 6.62 14.65 13.26
CA ARG A 51 6.64 14.82 11.79
C ARG A 51 7.98 15.34 11.29
N GLU A 52 8.49 16.43 11.86
CA GLU A 52 9.78 17.01 11.48
C GLU A 52 10.93 16.04 11.74
N PHE A 53 10.93 15.34 12.88
CA PHE A 53 11.94 14.35 13.21
C PHE A 53 11.98 13.19 12.20
N LEU A 54 10.81 12.65 11.83
CA LEU A 54 10.73 11.60 10.81
C LEU A 54 11.25 12.07 9.45
N ARG A 55 11.03 13.33 9.10
CA ARG A 55 11.52 13.94 7.86
C ARG A 55 13.03 14.17 7.89
N GLU A 56 13.58 14.56 9.03
CA GLU A 56 15.04 14.65 9.21
C GLU A 56 15.70 13.28 8.99
N VAL A 57 15.16 12.23 9.62
CA VAL A 57 15.63 10.86 9.42
C VAL A 57 15.45 10.41 7.96
N ALA A 58 14.32 10.77 7.33
CA ALA A 58 14.07 10.46 5.93
C ALA A 58 15.10 11.07 4.99
N GLU A 59 15.60 12.27 5.29
CA GLU A 59 16.68 12.91 4.53
C GLU A 59 18.06 12.28 4.85
N ASP A 60 18.35 11.96 6.11
CA ASP A 60 19.63 11.36 6.50
C ASP A 60 19.86 9.98 5.86
N VAL A 61 18.82 9.14 5.80
CA VAL A 61 18.93 7.81 5.20
C VAL A 61 18.87 7.82 3.68
N ARG A 62 18.66 8.98 3.05
CA ARG A 62 18.49 9.11 1.60
C ARG A 62 19.83 9.17 0.88
N GLY A 63 20.09 8.16 0.08
CA GLY A 63 21.27 7.98 -0.77
C GLY A 63 20.88 7.57 -2.18
N ASP A 64 21.85 7.04 -2.94
CA ASP A 64 21.68 6.82 -4.37
C ASP A 64 20.99 5.50 -4.75
N SER A 65 20.97 4.52 -3.84
CA SER A 65 20.35 3.22 -4.11
C SER A 65 18.83 3.30 -4.19
N SER A 66 18.22 2.37 -4.92
CA SER A 66 16.76 2.30 -5.04
C SER A 66 16.10 2.02 -3.69
N GLU A 67 16.77 1.24 -2.86
CA GLU A 67 16.36 0.81 -1.53
C GLU A 67 16.37 1.97 -0.55
N SER A 68 17.43 2.78 -0.59
CA SER A 68 17.55 3.96 0.28
C SER A 68 16.52 5.05 -0.09
N LYS A 69 16.29 5.27 -1.39
CA LYS A 69 15.21 6.16 -1.86
C LYS A 69 13.83 5.66 -1.45
N GLN A 70 13.61 4.35 -1.51
CA GLN A 70 12.36 3.73 -1.08
C GLN A 70 12.15 3.88 0.44
N LEU A 71 13.19 3.64 1.25
CA LEU A 71 13.12 3.82 2.70
C LEU A 71 12.78 5.27 3.08
N SER A 72 13.47 6.23 2.46
CA SER A 72 13.18 7.66 2.63
C SER A 72 11.71 7.99 2.29
N ALA A 73 11.20 7.48 1.16
CA ALA A 73 9.81 7.69 0.75
C ALA A 73 8.78 7.08 1.74
N ILE A 74 9.10 5.92 2.34
CA ILE A 74 8.25 5.31 3.37
C ILE A 74 8.22 6.20 4.61
N LEU A 75 9.37 6.70 5.06
CA LEU A 75 9.45 7.58 6.24
C LEU A 75 8.68 8.88 6.03
N TYR A 76 8.74 9.47 4.84
CA TYR A 76 7.90 10.61 4.48
C TYR A 76 6.41 10.28 4.63
N ARG A 77 5.96 9.15 4.10
CA ARG A 77 4.55 8.77 4.19
C ARG A 77 4.09 8.43 5.61
N VAL A 78 4.98 7.89 6.43
CA VAL A 78 4.74 7.70 7.87
C VAL A 78 4.68 9.04 8.60
N SER A 79 5.47 10.05 8.19
CA SER A 79 5.41 11.39 8.79
C SER A 79 4.05 12.06 8.57
N ASP A 80 3.39 11.77 7.45
CA ASP A 80 2.08 12.32 7.13
C ASP A 80 0.98 11.82 8.09
N LEU A 81 1.19 10.73 8.83
CA LEU A 81 0.27 10.29 9.90
C LEU A 81 0.12 11.33 11.02
N TYR A 82 1.13 12.18 11.21
CA TYR A 82 1.16 13.20 12.27
C TYR A 82 0.76 14.59 11.75
N ASP A 83 0.37 14.71 10.48
CA ASP A 83 -0.09 15.95 9.88
C ASP A 83 -1.62 16.03 9.89
N ALA A 84 -2.19 17.00 10.61
CA ALA A 84 -3.64 17.19 10.69
C ALA A 84 -4.30 17.51 9.34
N GLY A 85 -3.52 17.95 8.35
CA GLY A 85 -4.00 18.28 7.01
C GLY A 85 -3.92 17.13 6.00
N GLU A 86 -3.28 16.01 6.35
CA GLU A 86 -3.11 14.87 5.46
C GLU A 86 -4.10 13.75 5.81
N GLU A 87 -4.75 13.20 4.79
CA GLU A 87 -5.57 12.00 4.93
C GLU A 87 -4.68 10.79 4.63
N THR A 88 -4.08 10.21 5.67
CA THR A 88 -3.31 8.97 5.53
C THR A 88 -3.55 8.02 6.68
N SER A 89 -3.51 6.73 6.39
CA SER A 89 -3.66 5.66 7.38
C SER A 89 -2.48 4.68 7.36
N PRO A 90 -2.19 4.02 8.50
CA PRO A 90 -1.18 2.96 8.53
C PRO A 90 -1.49 1.81 7.55
N GLU A 91 -2.77 1.49 7.39
CA GLU A 91 -3.23 0.45 6.44
C GLU A 91 -2.87 0.81 5.01
N GLU A 92 -3.15 2.04 4.56
CA GLU A 92 -2.78 2.50 3.22
C GLU A 92 -1.27 2.47 2.99
N ILE A 93 -0.48 2.86 3.99
CA ILE A 93 0.98 2.80 3.94
C ILE A 93 1.43 1.34 3.76
N TYR A 94 0.91 0.43 4.59
CA TYR A 94 1.23 -0.99 4.51
C TYR A 94 0.86 -1.60 3.15
N LEU A 95 -0.35 -1.35 2.66
CA LEU A 95 -0.82 -1.86 1.37
C LEU A 95 0.04 -1.33 0.21
N ASN A 96 0.43 -0.05 0.24
CA ASN A 96 1.36 0.52 -0.74
C ASN A 96 2.71 -0.19 -0.74
N VAL A 97 3.34 -0.36 0.43
CA VAL A 97 4.66 -1.00 0.54
C VAL A 97 4.59 -2.46 0.08
N ARG A 98 3.59 -3.22 0.53
CA ARG A 98 3.38 -4.61 0.13
C ARG A 98 3.20 -4.73 -1.39
N HIS A 99 2.42 -3.84 -1.99
CA HIS A 99 2.22 -3.81 -3.44
C HIS A 99 3.52 -3.55 -4.21
N ILE A 100 4.34 -2.60 -3.75
CA ILE A 100 5.64 -2.31 -4.37
C ILE A 100 6.57 -3.53 -4.29
N MET A 101 6.63 -4.21 -3.15
CA MET A 101 7.47 -5.40 -2.99
C MET A 101 7.02 -6.55 -3.89
N ARG A 102 5.70 -6.74 -4.06
CA ARG A 102 5.15 -7.71 -5.01
C ARG A 102 5.59 -7.40 -6.44
N ILE A 103 5.42 -6.17 -6.90
CA ILE A 103 5.86 -5.77 -8.25
C ILE A 103 7.37 -5.95 -8.43
N LYS A 104 8.17 -5.60 -7.41
CA LYS A 104 9.63 -5.80 -7.46
C LYS A 104 9.98 -7.29 -7.58
N SER A 105 9.28 -8.18 -6.87
CA SER A 105 9.48 -9.62 -6.99
C SER A 105 9.06 -10.19 -8.36
N GLU A 106 8.13 -9.54 -9.05
CA GLU A 106 7.65 -9.93 -10.39
C GLU A 106 8.54 -9.43 -11.55
N GLY A 107 9.61 -8.67 -11.27
CA GLY A 107 10.51 -8.12 -12.28
C GLY A 107 10.24 -6.65 -12.67
N GLY A 108 9.34 -5.96 -11.96
CA GLY A 108 9.03 -4.54 -12.16
C GLY A 108 7.90 -4.27 -13.17
N LEU A 109 7.46 -3.01 -13.26
CA LEU A 109 6.32 -2.55 -14.10
C LEU A 109 6.54 -2.69 -15.63
N ARG A 110 7.67 -3.23 -16.08
CA ARG A 110 8.05 -3.31 -17.49
C ARG A 110 8.17 -4.76 -17.91
N ARG A 111 7.02 -5.40 -18.13
CA ARG A 111 6.92 -6.45 -19.13
C ARG A 111 6.36 -5.83 -20.40
#